data_AF-A0A953MVB1-F1
#
_entry.id   AF-A0A953MVB1-F1
#
_cell.length_a   1.000
_cell.length_b   1.000
_cell.length_c   1.000
_cell.angle_alpha   90.00
_cell.angle_beta   90.00
_cell.angle_gamma   90.00
#
_symmetry.space_group_name_H-M   'P 1'
#
loop_
_entity.id
_entity.type
_entity.pdbx_description
1 polymer ?
#
loop_
_entity_poly.entity_id
_entity_poly.type
_entity_poly.pdbx_seq_one_letter_code
_entity_poly.pdbx_strand_id
1 'polypeptide(L)'
;MKCPECLARNKTSIVYTRSSIRTDVGFTASAPGPGGPHLHDPNKLTESFECSNGHRFKRESRTACPKCSYGHEEPTISMLTPRAKFQPGMKE
;
A
#
# COMPACT_ATOMS: atom_id res chain seq x y z
N MET A 1 -9.43 -3.72 6.54
CA MET A 1 -8.47 -4.27 5.55
C MET A 1 -8.30 -5.76 5.80
N LYS A 2 -8.08 -6.58 4.77
CA LYS A 2 -7.84 -8.04 4.91
C LYS A 2 -6.40 -8.36 4.49
N CYS A 3 -5.76 -9.33 5.15
CA CYS A 3 -4.45 -9.82 4.73
C CYS A 3 -4.59 -10.60 3.41
N PRO A 4 -3.85 -10.23 2.34
CA PRO A 4 -3.97 -10.90 1.03
C PRO A 4 -3.68 -12.40 1.10
N GLU A 5 -2.63 -12.81 1.82
CA GLU A 5 -2.27 -14.22 2.01
C GLU A 5 -3.32 -15.02 2.79
N CYS A 6 -3.90 -14.43 3.84
CA CYS A 6 -4.93 -15.12 4.61
C CYS A 6 -6.22 -15.27 3.78
N LEU A 7 -6.57 -14.24 3.01
CA LEU A 7 -7.72 -14.27 2.11
C LEU A 7 -7.56 -15.37 1.05
N ALA A 8 -6.38 -15.44 0.40
CA ALA A 8 -6.09 -16.47 -0.60
C ALA A 8 -6.13 -17.91 -0.03
N ARG A 9 -5.90 -18.07 1.27
CA ARG A 9 -5.92 -19.37 1.96
C ARG A 9 -7.23 -19.65 2.70
N ASN A 10 -8.26 -18.82 2.52
CA ASN A 10 -9.53 -18.90 3.27
C ASN A 10 -9.34 -18.94 4.81
N LYS A 11 -8.35 -18.21 5.32
CA LYS A 11 -8.08 -18.06 6.75
C LYS A 11 -8.58 -16.72 7.27
N THR A 12 -9.06 -16.70 8.49
CA THR A 12 -9.33 -15.45 9.21
C THR A 12 -8.02 -14.83 9.69
N SER A 13 -7.98 -13.50 9.76
CA SER A 13 -6.86 -12.76 10.31
C SER A 13 -7.32 -11.39 10.79
N ILE A 14 -6.72 -10.90 11.88
CA ILE A 14 -6.83 -9.51 12.31
C ILE A 14 -5.63 -8.78 11.71
N VAL A 15 -5.85 -7.62 11.08
CA VAL A 15 -4.80 -6.79 10.49
C VAL A 15 -4.53 -5.59 11.37
N TYR A 16 -3.27 -5.39 11.74
CA TYR A 16 -2.79 -4.27 12.53
C TYR A 16 -1.96 -3.34 11.66
N THR A 17 -2.18 -2.03 11.79
CA THR A 17 -1.33 -1.02 11.18
C THR A 17 -0.03 -0.91 11.96
N ARG A 18 1.11 -0.97 11.28
CA ARG A 18 2.45 -0.84 11.87
C ARG A 18 2.97 0.58 11.74
N SER A 19 2.90 1.14 10.53
CA SER A 19 3.40 2.48 10.23
C SER A 19 2.62 3.10 9.08
N SER A 20 2.68 4.43 9.02
CA SER A 20 2.11 5.24 7.94
C SER A 20 3.11 6.35 7.64
N ILE A 21 3.58 6.40 6.38
CA ILE A 21 4.59 7.34 5.93
C ILE A 21 4.07 8.00 4.66
N ARG A 22 4.13 9.33 4.61
CA ARG A 22 3.84 10.11 3.40
C ARG A 22 5.12 10.79 2.96
N THR A 23 5.43 10.73 1.66
CA THR A 23 6.51 11.56 1.12
C THR A 23 6.15 13.04 1.21
N ASP A 24 7.14 13.92 1.15
CA ASP A 24 6.94 15.38 1.13
C ASP A 24 7.73 16.01 -0.01
N VAL A 25 7.17 15.94 -1.22
CA VAL A 25 7.80 16.36 -2.48
C VAL A 25 7.16 17.62 -3.09
N GLY A 26 6.22 18.26 -2.39
CA GLY A 26 5.51 19.46 -2.86
C GLY A 26 4.53 19.21 -4.03
N PHE A 27 3.62 20.15 -4.27
CA PHE A 27 2.67 20.06 -5.39
C PHE A 27 3.33 20.40 -6.72
N THR A 28 2.91 19.72 -7.79
CA THR A 28 3.43 19.96 -9.15
C THR A 28 2.31 20.41 -10.09
N ALA A 29 2.62 21.35 -10.98
CA ALA A 29 1.66 21.83 -11.97
C ALA A 29 1.34 20.73 -13.00
N SER A 30 0.05 20.56 -13.32
CA SER A 30 -0.39 19.72 -14.42
C SER A 30 -0.09 20.38 -15.76
N ALA A 31 0.25 19.58 -16.78
CA ALA A 31 0.25 20.05 -18.15
C ALA A 31 -1.16 20.54 -18.56
N PRO A 32 -1.28 21.40 -19.58
CA PRO A 32 -2.58 21.74 -20.17
C PRO A 32 -3.22 20.45 -20.71
N GLY A 33 -4.39 20.10 -20.20
CA GLY A 33 -5.10 18.86 -20.52
C GLY A 33 -6.55 18.91 -20.02
N PRO A 34 -7.28 17.79 -20.07
CA PRO A 34 -8.66 17.74 -19.60
C PRO A 34 -8.76 18.18 -18.13
N GLY A 35 -9.62 19.16 -17.86
CA GLY A 35 -9.77 19.80 -16.53
C GLY A 35 -9.03 21.14 -16.36
N GLY A 36 -8.29 21.59 -17.38
CA GLY A 36 -7.54 22.85 -17.36
C GLY A 36 -6.31 22.80 -16.44
N PRO A 37 -5.59 23.92 -16.26
CA PRO A 37 -4.42 23.97 -15.38
C PRO A 37 -4.83 23.73 -13.92
N HIS A 38 -4.13 22.81 -13.26
CA HIS A 38 -4.32 22.50 -11.85
C HIS A 38 -3.05 21.94 -11.21
N LEU A 39 -3.11 21.63 -9.92
CA LEU A 39 -1.98 21.09 -9.16
C LEU A 39 -2.23 19.62 -8.84
N HIS A 40 -1.18 18.81 -8.99
CA HIS A 40 -1.12 17.44 -8.52
C HIS A 40 -0.36 17.38 -7.21
N ASP A 41 -0.82 16.50 -6.33
CA ASP A 41 -0.06 16.05 -5.16
C ASP A 41 0.71 14.78 -5.52
N PRO A 42 2.02 14.85 -5.83
CA PRO A 42 2.80 13.66 -6.14
C PRO A 42 3.15 12.83 -4.91
N ASN A 43 2.72 13.25 -3.71
CA ASN A 43 3.03 12.54 -2.49
C ASN A 43 2.39 11.15 -2.48
N LYS A 44 3.21 10.17 -2.10
CA LYS A 44 2.78 8.78 -1.93
C LYS A 44 2.58 8.48 -0.45
N LEU A 45 1.41 7.99 -0.09
CA LEU A 45 1.13 7.40 1.20
C LEU A 45 1.50 5.92 1.17
N THR A 46 2.43 5.51 2.02
CA THR A 46 2.83 4.12 2.25
C THR A 46 2.43 3.70 3.64
N GLU A 47 1.51 2.76 3.75
CA GLU A 47 1.09 2.16 5.02
C GLU A 47 1.60 0.74 5.11
N SER A 48 2.20 0.38 6.24
CA SER A 48 2.66 -0.99 6.51
C SER A 48 1.74 -1.69 7.49
N PHE A 49 1.49 -2.97 7.26
CA PHE A 49 0.57 -3.79 8.02
C PHE A 49 1.21 -5.12 8.42
N GLU A 50 0.72 -5.67 9.53
CA GLU A 50 1.01 -7.01 9.97
C GLU A 50 -0.29 -7.68 10.39
N CYS A 51 -0.50 -8.95 10.02
CA CYS A 51 -1.68 -9.69 10.46
C CYS A 51 -1.37 -10.64 11.61
N SER A 52 -2.42 -11.11 12.29
CA SER A 52 -2.33 -12.09 13.39
C SER A 52 -1.68 -13.42 13.01
N ASN A 53 -1.57 -13.74 11.72
CA ASN A 53 -0.86 -14.92 11.20
C ASN A 53 0.60 -14.62 10.83
N GLY A 54 1.13 -13.44 11.16
CA GLY A 54 2.53 -13.06 10.96
C GLY A 54 2.87 -12.53 9.56
N HIS A 55 1.90 -12.38 8.65
CA HIS A 55 2.17 -11.82 7.33
C HIS A 55 2.35 -10.31 7.38
N ARG A 56 3.38 -9.81 6.68
CA ARG A 56 3.66 -8.39 6.51
C ARG A 56 3.43 -7.95 5.08
N PHE A 57 2.75 -6.83 4.91
CA PHE A 57 2.43 -6.25 3.61
C PHE A 57 2.31 -4.74 3.72
N LYS A 58 2.44 -4.04 2.59
CA LYS A 58 2.26 -2.59 2.49
C LYS A 58 1.16 -2.25 1.49
N ARG A 59 0.54 -1.09 1.70
CA ARG A 59 -0.37 -0.42 0.76
C ARG A 59 0.26 0.91 0.36
N GLU A 60 0.35 1.15 -0.94
CA GLU A 60 0.81 2.40 -1.52
C GLU A 60 -0.36 3.08 -2.24
N SER A 61 -0.60 4.35 -1.95
CA SER A 61 -1.68 5.15 -2.58
C SER A 61 -1.24 6.60 -2.81
N ARG A 62 -1.95 7.29 -3.70
CA ARG A 62 -1.79 8.71 -3.99
C ARG A 62 -3.11 9.44 -3.74
N THR A 63 -3.03 10.75 -3.51
CA THR A 63 -4.22 11.60 -3.43
C THR A 63 -4.83 11.76 -4.82
N ALA A 64 -6.12 11.45 -4.97
CA ALA A 64 -6.83 11.61 -6.24
C ALA A 64 -7.03 13.09 -6.57
N CYS A 65 -6.77 13.45 -7.83
CA CYS A 65 -7.03 14.78 -8.35
C CYS A 65 -8.53 14.95 -8.63
N PRO A 66 -9.19 16.04 -8.16
CA PRO A 66 -10.61 16.26 -8.43
C PRO A 66 -10.91 16.65 -9.89
N LYS A 67 -9.90 17.00 -10.68
CA LYS A 67 -10.05 17.56 -12.04
C LYS A 67 -9.63 16.62 -13.16
N CYS A 68 -8.82 15.61 -12.90
CA CYS A 68 -8.32 14.67 -13.91
C CYS A 68 -8.08 13.29 -13.29
N SER A 69 -7.65 12.32 -14.11
CA SER A 69 -7.42 10.93 -13.68
C SER A 69 -6.17 10.71 -12.82
N TYR A 70 -5.39 11.75 -12.53
CA TYR A 70 -4.19 11.63 -11.68
C TYR A 70 -4.54 11.16 -10.27
N GLY A 71 -3.85 10.14 -9.76
CA GLY A 71 -4.06 9.61 -8.41
C GLY A 71 -5.34 8.80 -8.21
N HIS A 72 -6.07 8.47 -9.28
CA HIS A 72 -7.23 7.55 -9.25
C HIS A 72 -6.85 6.08 -9.44
N GLU A 73 -5.55 5.77 -9.43
CA GLU A 73 -5.05 4.39 -9.47
C GLU A 73 -5.46 3.64 -8.20
N GLU A 74 -5.82 2.36 -8.36
CA GLU A 74 -6.09 1.53 -7.19
C GLU A 74 -4.85 1.41 -6.30
N PRO A 75 -5.00 1.42 -4.96
CA PRO A 75 -3.87 1.29 -4.06
C PRO A 75 -3.10 0.00 -4.33
N THR A 76 -1.79 0.13 -4.56
CA THR A 76 -0.93 -1.03 -4.79
C THR A 76 -0.66 -1.73 -3.48
N ILE A 77 -1.01 -3.01 -3.39
CA ILE A 77 -0.72 -3.85 -2.22
C ILE A 77 0.45 -4.78 -2.56
N SER A 78 1.49 -4.74 -1.74
CA SER A 78 2.67 -5.59 -1.91
C SER A 78 2.99 -6.35 -0.65
N MET A 79 3.19 -7.67 -0.77
CA MET A 79 3.72 -8.48 0.32
C MET A 79 5.17 -8.08 0.59
N LEU A 80 5.51 -7.79 1.84
CA LEU A 80 6.87 -7.39 2.21
C LEU A 80 7.80 -8.61 2.38
N THR A 81 7.23 -9.82 2.44
CA THR A 81 7.92 -11.10 2.62
C THR A 81 8.77 -11.19 3.91
N PRO A 82 9.06 -12.41 4.39
CA PRO A 82 10.12 -13.20 3.78
C PRO A 82 9.51 -14.42 3.07
N ARG A 83 9.90 -14.62 1.82
CA ARG A 83 9.66 -15.88 1.12
C ARG A 83 10.68 -16.87 1.66
N ALA A 84 10.49 -17.34 2.88
CA ALA A 84 11.19 -18.50 3.41
C ALA A 84 10.29 -19.19 4.43
N LYS A 85 9.92 -20.43 4.12
CA LYS A 85 9.47 -21.39 5.10
C LYS A 85 10.59 -21.52 6.14
N PHE A 86 10.51 -20.87 7.28
CA PHE A 86 11.30 -21.32 8.41
C PHE A 86 10.54 -22.52 9.01
N GLN A 87 11.04 -23.72 8.75
CA GLN A 87 10.53 -24.95 9.33
C GLN A 87 10.92 -24.97 10.82
N PRO A 88 9.97 -25.07 11.76
CA PRO A 88 10.32 -25.38 13.14
C PRO A 88 10.70 -26.85 13.21
N GLY A 89 11.96 -27.16 13.58
CA GLY A 89 12.32 -28.49 14.08
C GLY A 89 13.38 -29.31 13.35
N MET A 90 14.53 -28.74 12.98
CA MET A 90 15.75 -29.55 12.96
C MET A 90 16.38 -29.50 14.35
N LYS A 91 16.17 -30.58 15.11
CA LYS A 91 17.01 -30.91 16.26
C LYS A 91 18.27 -31.55 15.70
N GLU A 92 19.43 -31.04 16.08
CA GLU A 92 20.71 -31.77 15.97
C GLU A 92 20.75 -32.93 16.98
#